data_AF-A0A9J6F3C2-F1
#
_entry.id   AF-A0A9J6F3C2-F1
#
_cell.length_a   1.000
_cell.length_b   1.000
_cell.length_c   1.000
_cell.angle_alpha   90.00
_cell.angle_beta   90.00
_cell.angle_gamma   90.00
#
_symmetry.space_group_name_H-M   'P 1'
#
loop_
_entity.id
_entity.type
_entity.pdbx_description
1 polymer ?
#
loop_
_entity_poly.entity_id
_entity_poly.type
_entity_poly.pdbx_seq_one_letter_code
_entity_poly.pdbx_strand_id
1 'polypeptide(L)'
;MTLVSGTFEANEVFCPFQKTDVPCAYPFLQSDLYNAPQPAVFFLDNRHEMYIWQGWWPANDSETGLPRVPNSSEKVRWNTTRRLAMETALHYSQETNPSDPPKVYLVFAGLEPVEFTCLFPEWQDRDDIATINIREDRTHGDRLSVQETLSQLTKTHYTLKELKSVPLPEGVDPKRLESYLTDEDFEEVFECTKAKFYGLPNWMQNKHKKQAGLF
;
A
#
# COMPACT_ATOMS: atom_id res chain seq x y z
N MET A 1 -10.27 -6.44 4.44
CA MET A 1 -9.07 -7.07 5.03
C MET A 1 -8.53 -6.17 6.13
N THR A 2 -8.23 -6.72 7.31
CA THR A 2 -7.86 -5.94 8.51
C THR A 2 -6.84 -6.67 9.38
N LEU A 3 -5.98 -5.94 10.07
CA LEU A 3 -5.06 -6.49 11.08
C LEU A 3 -5.62 -6.28 12.49
N VAL A 4 -6.07 -7.35 13.15
CA VAL A 4 -6.63 -7.33 14.52
C VAL A 4 -5.70 -8.10 15.45
N SER A 5 -5.17 -7.43 16.48
CA SER A 5 -4.29 -8.05 17.48
C SER A 5 -3.05 -8.77 16.92
N GLY A 6 -2.56 -8.35 15.75
CA GLY A 6 -1.41 -8.95 15.07
C GLY A 6 -1.76 -10.06 14.08
N THR A 7 -3.03 -10.44 13.99
CA THR A 7 -3.54 -11.40 13.01
C THR A 7 -4.15 -10.66 11.83
N PHE A 8 -3.81 -11.06 10.61
CA PHE A 8 -4.42 -10.53 9.40
C PHE A 8 -5.64 -11.38 9.04
N GLU A 9 -6.78 -10.71 8.90
CA GLU A 9 -8.07 -11.35 8.64
C GLU A 9 -8.72 -10.75 7.38
N ALA A 10 -9.22 -11.63 6.53
CA ALA A 10 -10.06 -11.28 5.40
C ALA A 10 -11.52 -11.61 5.75
N ASN A 11 -12.34 -10.57 5.89
CA ASN A 11 -13.78 -10.71 6.08
C ASN A 11 -14.47 -10.66 4.73
N GLU A 12 -15.17 -11.74 4.39
CA GLU A 12 -15.96 -11.81 3.16
C GLU A 12 -17.18 -10.90 3.27
N VAL A 13 -17.41 -10.10 2.22
CA VAL A 13 -18.61 -9.28 2.08
C VAL A 13 -19.62 -10.10 1.30
N PHE A 14 -20.76 -10.40 1.91
CA PHE A 14 -21.83 -11.14 1.26
C PHE A 14 -22.76 -10.20 0.51
N CYS A 15 -23.06 -10.53 -0.75
CA CYS A 15 -24.11 -9.85 -1.50
C CYS A 15 -25.48 -10.19 -0.88
N PRO A 16 -26.25 -9.22 -0.36
CA PRO A 16 -27.55 -9.48 0.26
C PRO A 16 -28.57 -10.08 -0.72
N PHE A 17 -28.35 -9.89 -2.01
CA PHE A 17 -29.23 -10.33 -3.10
C PHE A 17 -28.74 -11.60 -3.80
N GLN A 18 -27.69 -12.23 -3.28
CA GLN A 18 -27.11 -13.44 -3.87
C GLN A 18 -28.15 -14.56 -3.88
N LYS A 19 -28.36 -15.15 -5.06
CA LYS A 19 -29.12 -16.39 -5.25
C LYS A 19 -28.19 -17.43 -5.87
N THR A 20 -28.20 -18.65 -5.37
CA THR A 20 -27.30 -19.73 -5.82
C THR A 20 -27.56 -20.20 -7.25
N ASP A 21 -28.75 -19.87 -7.75
CA ASP A 21 -29.37 -20.35 -8.98
C ASP A 21 -29.40 -19.28 -10.08
N VAL A 22 -29.00 -18.02 -9.78
CA VAL A 22 -29.03 -16.91 -10.75
C VAL A 22 -27.74 -16.09 -10.68
N PRO A 23 -27.09 -15.79 -11.82
CA PRO A 23 -25.96 -14.87 -11.86
C PRO A 23 -26.34 -13.48 -11.33
N CYS A 24 -25.53 -12.95 -10.42
CA CYS A 24 -25.64 -11.56 -9.95
C CYS A 24 -24.54 -10.74 -10.62
N ALA A 25 -24.92 -9.88 -11.58
CA ALA A 25 -23.94 -9.09 -12.35
C ALA A 25 -23.24 -8.02 -11.50
N TYR A 26 -23.95 -7.47 -10.50
CA TYR A 26 -23.49 -6.38 -9.65
C TYR A 26 -23.75 -6.71 -8.17
N PRO A 27 -22.90 -7.57 -7.58
CA PRO A 27 -23.14 -8.08 -6.22
C PRO A 27 -22.88 -7.05 -5.11
N PHE A 28 -22.18 -5.96 -5.42
CA PHE A 28 -21.76 -4.95 -4.44
C PHE A 28 -22.06 -3.54 -4.94
N LEU A 29 -22.24 -2.63 -4.00
CA LEU A 29 -22.48 -1.20 -4.23
C LEU A 29 -21.25 -0.38 -3.86
N GLN A 30 -21.10 0.80 -4.45
CA GLN A 30 -20.06 1.75 -4.04
C GLN A 30 -20.14 2.05 -2.53
N SER A 31 -21.34 2.11 -1.97
CA SER A 31 -21.56 2.32 -0.54
C SER A 31 -20.92 1.25 0.34
N ASP A 32 -20.75 0.02 -0.14
CA ASP A 32 -20.11 -1.05 0.63
C ASP A 32 -18.63 -0.74 0.89
N LEU A 33 -17.97 -0.07 -0.06
CA LEU A 33 -16.59 0.39 0.07
C LEU A 33 -16.49 1.67 0.91
N TYR A 34 -17.34 2.67 0.59
CA TYR A 34 -17.22 4.03 1.14
C TYR A 34 -17.80 4.20 2.55
N ASN A 35 -18.75 3.35 2.96
CA ASN A 35 -19.29 3.38 4.33
C ASN A 35 -18.48 2.52 5.30
N ALA A 36 -17.49 1.77 4.83
CA ALA A 36 -16.59 1.01 5.69
C ALA A 36 -15.70 1.94 6.54
N PRO A 37 -15.29 1.51 7.76
CA PRO A 37 -14.36 2.28 8.57
C PRO A 37 -13.02 2.50 7.85
N GLN A 38 -12.63 3.77 7.70
CA GLN A 38 -11.45 4.16 6.92
C GLN A 38 -10.20 4.42 7.79
N PRO A 39 -8.99 4.10 7.31
CA PRO A 39 -8.70 3.56 5.97
C PRO A 39 -9.02 2.06 5.85
N ALA A 40 -9.65 1.66 4.74
CA ALA A 40 -10.06 0.28 4.47
C ALA A 40 -9.32 -0.33 3.26
N VAL A 41 -9.20 -1.66 3.24
CA VAL A 41 -8.69 -2.42 2.08
C VAL A 41 -9.70 -3.49 1.69
N PHE A 42 -10.13 -3.46 0.43
CA PHE A 42 -11.00 -4.46 -0.18
C PHE A 42 -10.27 -5.18 -1.30
N PHE A 43 -10.56 -6.46 -1.47
CA PHE A 43 -10.10 -7.28 -2.59
C PHE A 43 -11.33 -7.71 -3.39
N LEU A 44 -11.32 -7.44 -4.69
CA LEU A 44 -12.42 -7.71 -5.61
C LEU A 44 -11.94 -8.61 -6.74
N ASP A 45 -12.63 -9.73 -6.91
CA ASP A 45 -12.36 -10.68 -7.98
C ASP A 45 -13.34 -10.46 -9.15
N ASN A 46 -12.83 -10.02 -10.30
CA ASN A 46 -13.57 -9.89 -11.55
C ASN A 46 -13.20 -10.99 -12.57
N ARG A 47 -12.66 -12.13 -12.10
CA ARG A 47 -12.22 -13.33 -12.82
C ARG A 47 -11.07 -13.15 -13.82
N HIS A 48 -11.16 -12.15 -14.69
CA HIS A 48 -10.17 -11.85 -15.73
C HIS A 48 -9.06 -10.92 -15.24
N GLU A 49 -9.40 -10.08 -14.28
CA GLU A 49 -8.48 -9.23 -13.52
C GLU A 49 -9.08 -9.02 -12.13
N MET A 50 -8.22 -8.73 -11.17
CA MET A 50 -8.61 -8.57 -9.78
C MET A 50 -8.11 -7.23 -9.26
N TYR A 51 -8.77 -6.71 -8.24
CA TYR A 51 -8.52 -5.37 -7.73
C TYR A 51 -8.31 -5.39 -6.23
N ILE A 52 -7.29 -4.68 -5.77
CA ILE A 52 -7.19 -4.19 -4.40
C ILE A 52 -7.63 -2.74 -4.42
N TRP A 53 -8.72 -2.43 -3.73
CA TRP A 53 -9.17 -1.07 -3.51
C TRP A 53 -8.65 -0.58 -2.17
N GLN A 54 -7.97 0.57 -2.18
CA GLN A 54 -7.47 1.24 -0.99
C GLN A 54 -8.28 2.50 -0.69
N GLY A 55 -8.82 2.52 0.52
CA GLY A 55 -9.48 3.67 1.10
C GLY A 55 -8.52 4.81 1.46
N TRP A 56 -9.06 5.83 2.10
CA TRP A 56 -8.33 7.05 2.44
C TRP A 56 -8.08 7.17 3.94
N TRP A 57 -7.10 7.99 4.32
CA TRP A 57 -6.98 8.43 5.71
C TRP A 57 -7.99 9.53 6.00
N PRO A 58 -8.90 9.35 6.99
CA PRO A 58 -9.85 10.40 7.36
C PRO A 58 -9.12 11.69 7.78
N ALA A 59 -9.45 12.80 7.12
CA ALA A 59 -8.85 14.11 7.41
C ALA A 59 -9.17 14.60 8.83
N ASN A 60 -10.35 14.23 9.34
CA ASN A 60 -10.83 14.57 10.66
C ASN A 60 -11.20 13.31 11.44
N ASP A 61 -11.11 13.41 12.76
CA ASP A 61 -11.58 12.40 13.69
C ASP A 61 -13.12 12.43 13.74
N SER A 62 -13.75 11.25 13.64
CA SER A 62 -15.21 11.11 13.57
C SER A 62 -15.92 11.48 14.88
N GLU A 63 -15.25 11.40 16.03
CA GLU A 63 -15.83 11.72 17.34
C GLU A 63 -15.58 13.18 17.72
N THR A 64 -14.38 13.70 17.43
CA THR A 64 -13.98 15.04 17.89
C THR A 64 -14.06 16.13 16.81
N GLY A 65 -14.15 15.75 15.53
CA GLY A 65 -14.18 16.68 14.39
C GLY A 65 -12.87 17.43 14.12
N LEU A 66 -11.81 17.13 14.88
CA LEU A 66 -10.50 17.77 14.76
C LEU A 66 -9.65 17.13 13.65
N PRO A 67 -8.69 17.87 13.07
CA PRO A 67 -7.74 17.32 12.11
C PRO A 67 -7.01 16.11 12.69
N ARG A 68 -7.11 14.98 12.01
CA ARG A 68 -6.52 13.70 12.44
C ARG A 68 -5.16 13.52 11.78
N VAL A 69 -4.13 13.31 12.59
CA VAL A 69 -2.81 12.88 12.12
C VAL A 69 -2.57 11.46 12.65
N PRO A 70 -2.40 10.47 11.76
CA PRO A 70 -2.16 9.09 12.18
C PRO A 70 -0.86 8.99 12.98
N ASN A 71 -0.91 8.30 14.12
CA ASN A 71 0.30 8.03 14.89
C ASN A 71 1.19 6.99 14.17
N SER A 72 2.43 6.85 14.62
CA SER A 72 3.40 5.93 13.99
C SER A 72 2.94 4.47 14.02
N SER A 73 2.23 4.04 15.08
CA SER A 73 1.74 2.67 15.20
C SER A 73 0.61 2.36 14.22
N GLU A 74 -0.33 3.29 14.03
CA GLU A 74 -1.41 3.17 13.05
C GLU A 74 -0.84 3.08 11.62
N LYS A 75 0.17 3.91 11.29
CA LYS A 75 0.86 3.85 9.99
C LYS A 75 1.55 2.51 9.76
N VAL A 76 2.23 1.97 10.78
CA VAL A 76 2.88 0.64 10.69
C VAL A 76 1.85 -0.47 10.49
N ARG A 77 0.73 -0.44 11.23
CA ARG A 77 -0.38 -1.40 11.08
C ARG A 77 -1.01 -1.31 9.69
N TRP A 78 -1.21 -0.10 9.19
CA TRP A 78 -1.74 0.16 7.86
C TRP A 78 -0.82 -0.40 6.77
N ASN A 79 0.47 -0.09 6.80
CA ASN A 79 1.45 -0.62 5.85
C ASN A 79 1.53 -2.14 5.89
N THR A 80 1.48 -2.73 7.09
CA THR A 80 1.44 -4.18 7.27
C THR A 80 0.19 -4.78 6.63
N THR A 81 -0.98 -4.18 6.86
CA THR A 81 -2.26 -4.63 6.30
C THR A 81 -2.24 -4.57 4.77
N ARG A 82 -1.74 -3.47 4.19
CA ARG A 82 -1.59 -3.31 2.74
C ARG A 82 -0.70 -4.39 2.14
N ARG A 83 0.47 -4.62 2.73
CA ARG A 83 1.42 -5.65 2.28
C ARG A 83 0.78 -7.04 2.29
N LEU A 84 0.17 -7.43 3.41
CA LEU A 84 -0.47 -8.75 3.56
C LEU A 84 -1.67 -8.92 2.63
N ALA A 85 -2.45 -7.86 2.38
CA ALA A 85 -3.53 -7.88 1.40
C ALA A 85 -3.02 -8.11 -0.02
N MET A 86 -1.93 -7.44 -0.40
CA MET A 86 -1.27 -7.64 -1.70
C MET A 86 -0.71 -9.05 -1.87
N GLU A 87 -0.03 -9.59 -0.85
CA GLU A 87 0.47 -10.97 -0.85
C GLU A 87 -0.67 -11.98 -0.99
N THR A 88 -1.75 -11.77 -0.23
CA THR A 88 -2.94 -12.65 -0.27
C THR A 88 -3.60 -12.62 -1.64
N ALA A 89 -3.76 -11.45 -2.25
CA ALA A 89 -4.39 -11.32 -3.57
C ALA A 89 -3.58 -11.97 -4.68
N LEU A 90 -2.25 -11.84 -4.65
CA LEU A 90 -1.37 -12.50 -5.63
C LEU A 90 -1.41 -14.02 -5.48
N HIS A 91 -1.37 -14.53 -4.25
CA HIS A 91 -1.52 -15.96 -4.00
C HIS A 91 -2.90 -16.47 -4.47
N TYR A 92 -3.96 -15.73 -4.18
CA TYR A 92 -5.32 -16.06 -4.64
C TYR A 92 -5.40 -16.13 -6.17
N SER A 93 -4.84 -15.13 -6.87
CA SER A 93 -4.78 -15.11 -8.33
C SER A 93 -4.04 -16.35 -8.89
N GLN A 94 -2.89 -16.69 -8.31
CA GLN A 94 -2.09 -17.85 -8.72
C GLN A 94 -2.86 -19.18 -8.56
N GLU A 95 -3.61 -19.34 -7.47
CA GLU A 95 -4.43 -20.54 -7.23
C GLU A 95 -5.66 -20.60 -8.16
N THR A 96 -6.18 -19.45 -8.58
CA THR A 96 -7.36 -19.38 -9.46
C THR A 96 -7.06 -19.90 -10.87
N ASN A 97 -5.86 -19.58 -11.41
CA ASN A 97 -5.38 -20.15 -12.66
C ASN A 97 -3.85 -20.25 -12.66
N PRO A 98 -3.28 -21.42 -12.29
CA PRO A 98 -1.82 -21.56 -12.16
C PRO A 98 -1.03 -21.34 -13.45
N SER A 99 -1.64 -21.60 -14.61
CA SER A 99 -0.98 -21.50 -15.91
C SER A 99 -0.94 -20.07 -16.46
N ASP A 100 -1.96 -19.27 -16.15
CA ASP A 100 -2.09 -17.87 -16.58
C ASP A 100 -2.89 -17.07 -15.52
N PRO A 101 -2.24 -16.71 -14.40
CA PRO A 101 -2.91 -16.03 -13.29
C PRO A 101 -3.49 -14.68 -13.70
N PRO A 102 -4.74 -14.35 -13.32
CA PRO A 102 -5.32 -13.03 -13.56
C PRO A 102 -4.49 -11.91 -12.95
N LYS A 103 -4.32 -10.80 -13.66
CA LYS A 103 -3.56 -9.67 -13.15
C LYS A 103 -4.28 -9.03 -11.96
N VAL A 104 -3.52 -8.66 -10.93
CA VAL A 104 -4.04 -7.97 -9.75
C VAL A 104 -3.58 -6.51 -9.77
N TYR A 105 -4.53 -5.59 -9.67
CA TYR A 105 -4.28 -4.16 -9.73
C TYR A 105 -4.64 -3.45 -8.43
N LEU A 106 -3.90 -2.39 -8.11
CA LEU A 106 -4.16 -1.49 -7.01
C LEU A 106 -4.84 -0.23 -7.52
N VAL A 107 -5.96 0.12 -6.90
CA VAL A 107 -6.75 1.33 -7.18
C VAL A 107 -7.04 2.08 -5.89
N PHE A 108 -7.26 3.39 -5.99
CA PHE A 108 -7.40 4.28 -4.85
C PHE A 108 -8.77 4.96 -4.83
N ALA A 109 -9.34 5.09 -3.62
CA ALA A 109 -10.61 5.76 -3.41
C ALA A 109 -10.65 7.18 -4.01
N GLY A 110 -11.72 7.52 -4.71
CA GLY A 110 -11.92 8.80 -5.39
C GLY A 110 -11.10 8.99 -6.66
N LEU A 111 -10.25 8.02 -7.04
CA LEU A 111 -9.38 8.07 -8.22
C LEU A 111 -9.49 6.79 -9.07
N GLU A 112 -10.55 6.01 -8.86
CA GLU A 112 -10.71 4.71 -9.47
C GLU A 112 -10.84 4.80 -11.01
N PRO A 113 -10.24 3.86 -11.76
CA PRO A 113 -10.36 3.80 -13.22
C PRO A 113 -11.73 3.26 -13.65
N VAL A 114 -12.13 3.55 -14.89
CA VAL A 114 -13.45 3.15 -15.43
C VAL A 114 -13.63 1.63 -15.44
N GLU A 115 -12.55 0.87 -15.62
CA GLU A 115 -12.55 -0.59 -15.56
C GLU A 115 -12.96 -1.11 -14.18
N PHE A 116 -12.68 -0.34 -13.12
CA PHE A 116 -13.12 -0.66 -11.77
C PHE A 116 -14.54 -0.17 -11.49
N THR A 117 -14.87 1.07 -11.85
CA THR A 117 -16.18 1.66 -11.55
C THR A 117 -17.33 0.95 -12.27
N CYS A 118 -17.06 0.40 -13.46
CA CYS A 118 -18.03 -0.41 -14.22
C CYS A 118 -18.37 -1.77 -13.58
N LEU A 119 -17.71 -2.16 -12.48
CA LEU A 119 -18.03 -3.36 -11.69
C LEU A 119 -19.20 -3.12 -10.71
N PHE A 120 -19.70 -1.89 -10.64
CA PHE A 120 -20.78 -1.48 -9.76
C PHE A 120 -21.99 -1.02 -10.58
N PRO A 121 -23.22 -1.18 -10.05
CA PRO A 121 -24.43 -0.85 -10.79
C PRO A 121 -24.60 0.68 -10.93
N GLU A 122 -24.16 1.42 -9.91
CA GLU A 122 -24.11 2.88 -9.88
C GLU A 122 -22.78 3.30 -9.26
N TRP A 123 -22.19 4.38 -9.80
CA TRP A 123 -20.95 4.97 -9.30
C TRP A 123 -21.06 6.49 -9.32
N GLN A 124 -20.69 7.14 -8.22
CA GLN A 124 -20.66 8.58 -8.07
C GLN A 124 -19.23 9.04 -7.76
N ASP A 125 -18.79 10.09 -8.44
CA ASP A 125 -17.46 10.66 -8.19
C ASP A 125 -17.38 11.28 -6.79
N ARG A 126 -16.24 11.06 -6.13
CA ARG A 126 -15.99 11.49 -4.75
C ARG A 126 -14.79 12.43 -4.70
N ASP A 127 -14.99 13.65 -5.20
CA ASP A 127 -13.98 14.71 -5.24
C ASP A 127 -13.40 15.05 -3.85
N ASP A 128 -14.24 14.91 -2.81
CA ASP A 128 -13.87 15.07 -1.42
C ASP A 128 -12.78 14.08 -1.00
N ILE A 129 -12.83 12.85 -1.53
CA ILE A 129 -11.84 11.79 -1.29
C ILE A 129 -10.70 11.85 -2.30
N ALA A 130 -11.00 12.14 -3.57
CA ALA A 130 -10.02 12.30 -4.63
C ALA A 130 -8.93 13.31 -4.23
N THR A 131 -9.35 14.44 -3.67
CA THR A 131 -8.44 15.50 -3.19
C THR A 131 -7.47 15.00 -2.11
N ILE A 132 -7.88 14.04 -1.27
CA ILE A 132 -7.01 13.46 -0.22
C ILE A 132 -5.92 12.62 -0.87
N ASN A 133 -6.29 11.71 -1.77
CA ASN A 133 -5.33 10.80 -2.40
C ASN A 133 -4.42 11.51 -3.42
N ILE A 134 -4.89 12.57 -4.10
CA ILE A 134 -4.04 13.42 -4.96
C ILE A 134 -2.92 14.09 -4.15
N ARG A 135 -3.18 14.48 -2.89
CA ARG A 135 -2.14 15.04 -2.01
C ARG A 135 -1.10 14.00 -1.58
N GLU A 136 -1.38 12.71 -1.76
CA GLU A 136 -0.44 11.61 -1.55
C GLU A 136 0.20 11.14 -2.88
N ASP A 137 0.30 12.04 -3.87
CA ASP A 137 0.91 11.80 -5.19
C ASP A 137 0.26 10.64 -5.98
N ARG A 138 -1.05 10.42 -5.81
CA ARG A 138 -1.84 9.49 -6.62
C ARG A 138 -2.54 10.22 -7.76
N THR A 139 -2.70 9.56 -8.91
CA THR A 139 -3.32 10.16 -10.11
C THR A 139 -4.68 9.52 -10.41
N HIS A 140 -5.57 10.31 -11.01
CA HIS A 140 -6.89 9.84 -11.42
C HIS A 140 -6.80 8.76 -12.49
N GLY A 141 -7.51 7.65 -12.30
CA GLY A 141 -7.51 6.51 -13.21
C GLY A 141 -6.26 5.64 -13.10
N ASP A 142 -5.42 5.85 -12.07
CA ASP A 142 -4.27 4.99 -11.84
C ASP A 142 -4.72 3.56 -11.56
N ARG A 143 -4.06 2.63 -12.26
CA ARG A 143 -4.22 1.19 -12.09
C ARG A 143 -2.85 0.55 -11.98
N LEU A 144 -2.34 0.48 -10.76
CA LEU A 144 -0.96 0.04 -10.50
C LEU A 144 -0.88 -1.47 -10.40
N SER A 145 0.18 -2.09 -10.89
CA SER A 145 0.42 -3.53 -10.71
C SER A 145 0.67 -3.83 -9.22
N VAL A 146 -0.12 -4.73 -8.63
CA VAL A 146 0.11 -5.17 -7.24
C VAL A 146 1.45 -5.89 -7.11
N GLN A 147 1.85 -6.66 -8.13
CA GLN A 147 3.15 -7.33 -8.15
C GLN A 147 4.30 -6.33 -8.03
N GLU A 148 4.27 -5.26 -8.83
CA GLU A 148 5.32 -4.24 -8.83
C GLU A 148 5.28 -3.40 -7.56
N THR A 149 4.08 -3.01 -7.11
CA THR A 149 3.88 -2.24 -5.89
C THR A 149 4.37 -3.02 -4.66
N LEU A 150 4.01 -4.30 -4.55
CA LEU A 150 4.46 -5.16 -3.47
C LEU A 150 5.98 -5.37 -3.52
N SER A 151 6.56 -5.56 -4.70
CA SER A 151 8.01 -5.68 -4.87
C SER A 151 8.74 -4.43 -4.37
N GLN A 152 8.16 -3.24 -4.57
CA GLN A 152 8.70 -1.99 -4.04
C GLN A 152 8.52 -1.89 -2.52
N LEU A 153 7.35 -2.24 -1.97
CA LEU A 153 7.07 -2.18 -0.53
C LEU A 153 7.86 -3.21 0.29
N THR A 154 8.20 -4.35 -0.31
CA THR A 154 9.00 -5.42 0.32
C THR A 154 10.49 -5.29 0.05
N LYS A 155 10.89 -4.28 -0.74
CA LYS A 155 12.28 -3.98 -1.03
C LYS A 155 13.00 -3.63 0.27
N THR A 156 13.88 -4.52 0.70
CA THR A 156 14.71 -4.35 1.90
C THR A 156 15.99 -3.58 1.60
N HIS A 157 16.44 -3.60 0.34
CA HIS A 157 17.67 -2.98 -0.10
C HIS A 157 17.46 -2.08 -1.30
N TYR A 158 18.04 -0.88 -1.28
CA TYR A 158 17.95 0.16 -2.28
C TYR A 158 19.35 0.56 -2.72
N THR A 159 19.47 0.97 -3.98
CA THR A 159 20.73 1.51 -4.48
C THR A 159 21.01 2.88 -3.85
N LEU A 160 22.28 3.28 -3.77
CA LEU A 160 22.67 4.60 -3.28
C LEU A 160 21.96 5.74 -4.04
N LYS A 161 21.68 5.56 -5.33
CA LYS A 161 20.99 6.55 -6.17
C LYS A 161 19.54 6.73 -5.76
N GLU A 162 18.84 5.63 -5.46
CA GLU A 162 17.44 5.66 -4.99
C GLU A 162 17.33 6.28 -3.59
N LEU A 163 18.29 6.00 -2.70
CA LEU A 163 18.30 6.61 -1.36
C LEU A 163 18.66 8.10 -1.36
N LYS A 164 19.13 8.63 -2.48
CA LYS A 164 19.42 10.05 -2.69
C LYS A 164 18.32 10.79 -3.45
N SER A 165 17.33 10.09 -4.00
CA SER A 165 16.26 10.73 -4.77
C SER A 165 15.24 11.41 -3.87
N VAL A 166 14.60 12.45 -4.41
CA VAL A 166 13.45 13.12 -3.79
C VAL A 166 12.25 12.96 -4.75
N PRO A 167 11.12 12.38 -4.30
CA PRO A 167 10.86 11.82 -2.97
C PRO A 167 11.62 10.51 -2.68
N LEU A 168 11.78 10.17 -1.40
CA LEU A 168 12.33 8.88 -0.98
C LEU A 168 11.34 7.75 -1.27
N PRO A 169 11.81 6.51 -1.52
CA PRO A 169 10.92 5.37 -1.71
C PRO A 169 9.98 5.12 -0.53
N GLU A 170 8.76 4.66 -0.82
CA GLU A 170 7.70 4.44 0.17
C GLU A 170 8.16 3.43 1.25
N GLY A 171 8.14 3.84 2.52
CA GLY A 171 8.53 2.99 3.66
C GLY A 171 10.00 3.05 4.08
N VAL A 172 10.84 3.84 3.40
CA VAL A 172 12.23 4.09 3.80
C VAL A 172 12.30 5.11 4.94
N ASP A 173 12.98 4.78 6.04
CA ASP A 173 13.25 5.70 7.15
C ASP A 173 14.33 6.72 6.75
N PRO A 174 14.00 8.02 6.62
CA PRO A 174 14.96 9.04 6.22
C PRO A 174 16.14 9.18 7.19
N LYS A 175 16.01 8.72 8.44
CA LYS A 175 17.09 8.81 9.45
C LYS A 175 18.08 7.66 9.37
N ARG A 176 17.73 6.59 8.64
CA ARG A 176 18.46 5.33 8.60
C ARG A 176 18.66 4.83 7.17
N LEU A 177 18.85 5.74 6.22
CA LEU A 177 19.05 5.41 4.80
C LEU A 177 20.15 4.37 4.60
N GLU A 178 21.25 4.45 5.36
CA GLU A 178 22.35 3.50 5.30
C GLU A 178 21.96 2.05 5.63
N SER A 179 20.90 1.85 6.41
CA SER A 179 20.44 0.51 6.78
C SER A 179 19.79 -0.24 5.61
N TYR A 180 19.42 0.49 4.57
CA TYR A 180 18.79 0.00 3.36
C TYR A 180 19.78 -0.29 2.23
N LEU A 181 21.09 -0.12 2.42
CA LEU A 181 22.09 -0.58 1.43
C LEU A 181 22.36 -2.08 1.63
N THR A 182 22.66 -2.81 0.56
CA THR A 182 23.23 -4.17 0.67
C THR A 182 24.57 -4.13 1.42
N ASP A 183 25.08 -5.27 1.87
CA ASP A 183 26.36 -5.29 2.57
C ASP A 183 27.50 -4.84 1.63
N GLU A 184 27.43 -5.23 0.36
CA GLU A 184 28.37 -4.83 -0.68
C GLU A 184 28.34 -3.31 -0.95
N ASP A 185 27.15 -2.74 -1.20
CA ASP A 185 27.00 -1.30 -1.46
C ASP A 185 27.38 -0.49 -0.21
N PHE A 186 27.08 -1.01 0.98
CA PHE A 186 27.45 -0.35 2.23
C PHE A 186 28.97 -0.27 2.39
N GLU A 187 29.68 -1.37 2.12
CA GLU A 187 31.14 -1.42 2.18
C GLU A 187 31.79 -0.53 1.11
N GLU A 188 31.22 -0.45 -0.09
CA GLU A 188 31.68 0.46 -1.14
C GLU A 188 31.50 1.94 -0.73
N VAL A 189 30.38 2.29 -0.11
CA VAL A 189 30.04 3.68 0.25
C VAL A 189 30.76 4.16 1.50
N PHE A 190 30.88 3.30 2.51
CA PHE A 190 31.42 3.67 3.83
C PHE A 190 32.83 3.14 4.09
N GLU A 191 33.41 2.40 3.15
CA GLU A 191 34.74 1.76 3.25
C GLU A 191 34.91 0.90 4.52
N CYS A 192 33.80 0.40 5.05
CA CYS A 192 33.76 -0.44 6.24
C CYS A 192 32.48 -1.27 6.33
N THR A 193 32.56 -2.37 7.08
CA THR A 193 31.39 -3.24 7.31
C THR A 193 30.34 -2.55 8.18
N LYS A 194 29.07 -2.96 8.03
CA LYS A 194 27.96 -2.47 8.88
C LYS A 194 28.27 -2.61 10.37
N ALA A 195 28.83 -3.74 10.79
CA ALA A 195 29.19 -3.98 12.19
C ALA A 195 30.20 -2.95 12.72
N LYS A 196 31.22 -2.61 11.92
CA LYS A 196 32.21 -1.60 12.28
C LYS A 196 31.59 -0.20 12.33
N PHE A 197 30.76 0.13 11.34
CA PHE A 197 30.07 1.43 11.29
C PHE A 197 29.16 1.66 12.49
N TYR A 198 28.29 0.71 12.82
CA TYR A 198 27.37 0.83 13.97
C TYR A 198 28.09 0.76 15.32
N GLY A 199 29.34 0.29 15.37
CA GLY A 199 30.21 0.40 16.53
C GLY A 199 30.83 1.78 16.74
N LEU A 200 30.77 2.69 15.75
CA LEU A 200 31.27 4.05 15.88
C LEU A 200 30.34 4.92 16.73
N PRO A 201 30.85 5.97 17.41
CA PRO A 201 30.00 6.98 18.04
C PRO A 201 29.04 7.65 17.05
N ASN A 202 27.83 8.00 17.50
CA ASN A 202 26.78 8.61 16.65
C ASN A 202 27.24 9.84 15.86
N TRP A 203 28.09 10.70 16.45
CA TRP A 203 28.61 11.88 15.75
C TRP A 203 29.47 11.52 14.53
N MET A 204 30.18 10.38 14.60
CA MET A 204 31.02 9.88 13.52
C MET A 204 30.19 9.18 12.46
N GLN A 205 29.20 8.37 12.85
CA GLN A 205 28.21 7.80 11.93
C GLN A 205 27.52 8.91 11.11
N ASN A 206 27.04 9.96 11.78
CA ASN A 206 26.40 11.11 11.11
C ASN A 206 27.34 11.85 10.15
N LYS A 207 28.64 11.96 10.51
CA LYS A 207 29.64 12.55 9.61
C LYS A 207 29.81 11.72 8.34
N HIS A 208 29.90 10.41 8.47
CA HIS A 208 30.00 9.49 7.32
C HIS A 208 28.73 9.53 6.47
N LYS A 209 27.53 9.50 7.07
CA LYS A 209 26.26 9.65 6.33
C LYS A 209 26.19 10.93 5.52
N LYS A 210 26.61 12.07 6.11
CA LYS A 210 26.68 13.35 5.40
C LYS A 210 27.63 13.32 4.22
N GLN A 211 28.81 12.71 4.38
CA GLN A 211 29.77 12.54 3.29
C GLN A 211 29.21 11.67 2.16
N ALA A 212 28.46 10.63 2.51
CA ALA A 212 27.78 9.75 1.55
C ALA A 212 26.52 10.39 0.93
N GLY A 213 26.03 11.53 1.42
CA GLY A 213 24.78 12.17 0.98
C GLY A 213 23.51 11.44 1.45
N LEU A 214 23.59 10.79 2.61
CA LEU A 214 22.52 9.99 3.23
C LEU A 214 22.09 10.57 4.60
N PHE A 215 22.07 11.90 4.73
CA PHE A 215 21.75 12.62 5.97
C PHE A 215 20.62 13.63 5.77
#